data_AF-A0A850QXH2-F1
#
_entry.id   AF-A0A850QXH2-F1
#
_cell.length_a   1.000
_cell.length_b   1.000
_cell.length_c   1.000
_cell.angle_alpha   90.00
_cell.angle_beta   90.00
_cell.angle_gamma   90.00
#
_symmetry.space_group_name_H-M   'P 1'
#
loop_
_entity.id
_entity.type
_entity.pdbx_description
1 polymer ?
#
loop_
_entity_poly.entity_id
_entity_poly.type
_entity_poly.pdbx_seq_one_letter_code
_entity_poly.pdbx_strand_id
1 'polypeptide(L)'
;TTATVGGMPLFGAQQIPGLDPTLRAADVSFAAQRYARSEIVKASSALSAANKIVADLIANKLIDPFNNSSTIEEEFKTNQALSLDVVVNKAVAIAKERGYPQELAIPTGYQRAI
;
A
#
# COMPACT_ATOMS: atom_id res chain seq x y z
N THR A 1 13.41 9.33 37.25
CA THR A 1 13.01 10.27 36.18
C THR A 1 11.90 9.63 35.38
N THR A 2 10.71 10.24 35.32
CA THR A 2 9.55 9.71 34.59
C THR A 2 9.27 10.60 33.38
N ALA A 3 9.22 10.00 32.19
CA ALA A 3 8.82 10.70 30.97
C ALA A 3 7.29 10.86 30.95
N THR A 4 6.82 12.05 30.57
CA THR A 4 5.41 12.34 30.30
C THR A 4 5.15 12.31 28.79
N VAL A 5 3.97 11.82 28.39
CA VAL A 5 3.57 11.77 26.98
C VAL A 5 3.44 13.20 26.45
N GLY A 6 4.30 13.60 25.52
CA GLY A 6 4.39 14.97 25.00
C GLY A 6 3.28 15.37 24.02
N GLY A 7 2.41 14.44 23.63
CA GLY A 7 1.30 14.71 22.72
C GLY A 7 0.65 13.44 22.20
N MET A 8 -0.49 13.59 21.52
CA MET A 8 -1.16 12.49 20.84
C MET A 8 -0.26 12.01 19.70
N PRO A 9 0.23 10.76 19.71
CA PRO A 9 1.17 10.29 18.71
C PRO A 9 0.43 10.20 17.38
N LEU A 10 0.69 11.14 16.46
CA LEU A 10 0.29 10.99 15.06
C LEU A 10 0.83 9.62 14.63
N PHE A 11 -0.06 8.64 14.45
CA PHE A 11 0.29 7.33 13.91
C PHE A 11 0.63 7.53 12.43
N GLY A 12 1.74 8.21 12.17
CA GLY A 12 2.28 8.42 10.85
C GLY A 12 2.75 7.07 10.35
N ALA A 13 2.29 6.68 9.17
CA ALA A 13 3.08 5.79 8.34
C ALA A 13 4.51 6.33 8.32
N GLN A 14 5.49 5.46 8.55
CA GLN A 14 6.91 5.78 8.55
C GLN A 14 7.21 6.81 7.45
N GLN A 15 7.69 7.99 7.85
CA GLN A 15 8.06 9.02 6.89
C GLN A 15 9.20 8.48 6.01
N ILE A 16 9.08 8.71 4.72
CA ILE A 16 10.10 8.30 3.75
C ILE A 16 10.94 9.53 3.47
N PRO A 17 12.28 9.42 3.52
CA PRO A 17 13.14 10.50 3.10
C PRO A 17 12.90 10.82 1.61
N GLY A 18 12.66 12.10 1.29
CA GLY A 18 12.54 12.58 -0.08
C GLY A 18 11.11 12.77 -0.58
N LEU A 19 11.00 13.32 -1.79
CA LEU A 19 9.74 13.72 -2.43
C LEU A 19 9.21 12.67 -3.42
N ASP A 20 9.98 11.62 -3.70
CA ASP A 20 9.63 10.63 -4.71
C ASP A 20 8.73 9.52 -4.10
N PRO A 21 7.43 9.49 -4.44
CA PRO A 21 6.52 8.47 -3.92
C PRO A 21 6.82 7.08 -4.50
N THR A 22 7.63 6.94 -5.56
CA THR A 22 8.01 5.65 -6.13
C THR A 22 8.99 4.89 -5.23
N LEU A 23 9.70 5.58 -4.32
CA LEU A 23 10.45 4.98 -3.21
C LEU A 23 9.54 4.19 -2.23
N ARG A 24 8.20 4.27 -2.39
CA ARG A 24 7.18 3.47 -1.65
C ARG A 24 6.75 2.19 -2.34
N ALA A 25 7.09 1.99 -3.61
CA ALA A 25 6.69 0.77 -4.30
C ALA A 25 7.38 -0.41 -3.61
N ALA A 26 6.70 -1.55 -3.48
CA ALA A 26 7.43 -2.76 -3.10
C ALA A 26 8.53 -2.95 -4.12
N ASP A 27 9.77 -2.94 -3.65
CA ASP A 27 10.89 -3.19 -4.51
C ASP A 27 11.32 -4.64 -4.39
N VAL A 28 11.65 -5.21 -5.53
CA VAL A 28 12.12 -6.58 -5.64
C VAL A 28 13.48 -6.49 -6.28
N SER A 29 14.50 -6.93 -5.57
CA SER A 29 15.86 -7.05 -6.09
C SER A 29 16.19 -8.51 -6.35
N PHE A 30 16.78 -8.78 -7.52
CA PHE A 30 17.25 -10.09 -7.94
C PHE A 30 18.78 -10.14 -7.80
N ALA A 31 19.26 -9.90 -6.56
CA ALA A 31 20.67 -9.66 -6.27
C ALA A 31 21.58 -10.88 -6.49
N ALA A 32 21.01 -12.08 -6.62
CA ALA A 32 21.75 -13.30 -6.90
C ALA A 32 20.92 -14.29 -7.72
N GLN A 33 21.58 -15.31 -8.27
CA GLN A 33 20.93 -16.35 -9.05
C GLN A 33 19.87 -17.08 -8.22
N ARG A 34 18.64 -17.18 -8.76
CA ARG A 34 17.50 -17.86 -8.10
C ARG A 34 17.18 -17.29 -6.71
N TYR A 35 17.48 -16.01 -6.48
CA TYR A 35 17.23 -15.34 -5.22
C TYR A 35 16.59 -13.97 -5.46
N ALA A 36 15.40 -13.78 -4.90
CA ALA A 36 14.68 -12.53 -4.91
C ALA A 36 14.54 -12.01 -3.48
N ARG A 37 14.84 -10.73 -3.25
CA ARG A 37 14.56 -10.02 -2.00
C ARG A 37 13.46 -9.01 -2.25
N SER A 38 12.36 -9.12 -1.50
CA SER A 38 11.23 -8.21 -1.54
C SER A 38 11.17 -7.37 -0.26
N GLU A 39 11.01 -6.06 -0.42
CA GLU A 39 10.83 -5.12 0.69
C GLU A 39 9.42 -4.52 0.59
N ILE A 40 8.56 -4.87 1.55
CA ILE A 40 7.13 -4.51 1.54
C ILE A 40 6.88 -3.47 2.64
N VAL A 41 6.60 -2.22 2.23
CA VAL A 41 6.34 -1.10 3.15
C VAL A 41 4.84 -0.97 3.47
N LYS A 42 3.96 -1.46 2.61
CA LYS A 42 2.51 -1.52 2.83
C LYS A 42 1.98 -2.89 2.40
N ALA A 43 1.01 -3.44 3.11
CA ALA A 43 0.42 -4.74 2.74
C ALA A 43 -0.05 -4.77 1.27
N SER A 44 -0.61 -3.66 0.76
CA SER A 44 -1.05 -3.55 -0.63
C SER A 44 0.07 -3.68 -1.67
N SER A 45 1.33 -3.37 -1.33
CA SER A 45 2.45 -3.47 -2.27
C SER A 45 2.96 -4.91 -2.46
N ALA A 46 2.50 -5.86 -1.63
CA ALA A 46 2.87 -7.27 -1.74
C ALA A 46 2.50 -7.89 -3.09
N LEU A 47 1.33 -7.53 -3.64
CA LEU A 47 0.84 -8.06 -4.92
C LEU A 47 1.72 -7.61 -6.09
N SER A 48 2.13 -6.34 -6.11
CA SER A 48 3.06 -5.83 -7.12
C SER A 48 4.43 -6.51 -7.04
N ALA A 49 4.93 -6.79 -5.83
CA ALA A 49 6.15 -7.57 -5.65
C ALA A 49 6.01 -9.01 -6.17
N ALA A 50 4.90 -9.68 -5.87
CA ALA A 50 4.64 -11.03 -6.38
C ALA A 50 4.65 -11.07 -7.91
N ASN A 51 3.99 -10.10 -8.56
CA ASN A 51 3.99 -9.99 -10.03
C ASN A 51 5.39 -9.78 -10.62
N LYS A 52 6.23 -8.95 -9.98
CA LYS A 52 7.63 -8.76 -10.38
C LYS A 52 8.43 -10.07 -10.29
N ILE A 53 8.25 -10.85 -9.22
CA ILE A 53 8.92 -12.14 -9.03
C ILE A 53 8.48 -13.14 -10.10
N VAL A 54 7.17 -13.26 -10.34
CA VAL A 54 6.63 -14.13 -11.40
C VAL A 54 7.19 -13.76 -12.77
N ALA A 55 7.24 -12.47 -13.09
CA ALA A 55 7.79 -12.00 -14.35
C ALA A 55 9.28 -12.38 -14.52
N ASP A 56 10.08 -12.26 -13.46
CA ASP A 56 11.48 -12.70 -13.45
C ASP A 56 11.61 -14.21 -13.63
N LEU A 57 10.79 -15.02 -12.95
CA LEU A 57 10.79 -16.48 -13.12
C LEU A 57 10.47 -16.90 -14.56
N ILE A 58 9.51 -16.24 -15.20
CA ILE A 58 9.16 -16.47 -16.62
C ILE A 58 10.32 -16.04 -17.52
N ALA A 59 10.90 -14.86 -17.29
CA ALA A 59 12.02 -14.33 -18.08
C ALA A 59 13.24 -15.26 -18.03
N ASN A 60 13.49 -15.89 -16.88
CA ASN A 60 14.56 -16.87 -16.68
C ASN A 60 14.16 -18.30 -17.09
N LYS A 61 12.98 -18.50 -17.68
CA LYS A 61 12.47 -19.82 -18.14
C LYS A 61 12.42 -20.86 -17.02
N LEU A 62 12.20 -20.41 -15.79
CA LEU A 62 12.06 -21.29 -14.61
C LEU A 62 10.62 -21.79 -14.47
N ILE A 63 9.67 -21.05 -15.02
CA ILE A 63 8.26 -21.43 -15.14
C ILE A 63 7.74 -21.06 -16.53
N ASP A 64 6.69 -21.75 -16.98
CA ASP A 64 6.03 -21.43 -18.23
C ASP A 64 5.23 -20.11 -18.10
N PRO A 65 5.19 -19.28 -19.15
CA PRO A 65 4.28 -18.14 -19.18
C PRO A 65 2.85 -18.63 -19.07
N PHE A 66 2.08 -18.05 -18.15
CA PHE A 66 0.66 -18.27 -18.08
C PHE A 66 -0.07 -17.03 -18.59
N ASN A 67 -1.10 -17.23 -19.42
CA ASN A 67 -1.94 -16.17 -19.92
C ASN A 67 -2.87 -15.71 -18.79
N ASN A 68 -2.39 -14.79 -17.97
CA ASN A 68 -3.24 -14.04 -17.08
C ASN A 68 -3.35 -12.62 -17.59
N SER A 69 -4.41 -12.37 -18.35
CA SER A 69 -4.74 -11.03 -18.85
C SER A 69 -5.47 -10.19 -17.81
N SER A 70 -5.79 -10.76 -16.65
CA SER A 70 -6.54 -10.05 -15.63
C SER A 70 -5.69 -9.06 -14.87
N THR A 71 -6.29 -7.93 -14.53
CA THR A 71 -5.67 -6.96 -13.61
C THR A 71 -5.72 -7.50 -12.18
N ILE A 72 -4.88 -6.98 -11.28
CA ILE A 72 -4.92 -7.34 -9.86
C ILE A 72 -6.32 -7.06 -9.30
N GLU A 73 -6.92 -5.97 -9.71
CA GLU A 73 -8.27 -5.56 -9.35
C GLU A 73 -9.35 -6.59 -9.76
N GLU A 74 -9.17 -7.24 -10.90
CA GLU A 74 -10.10 -8.27 -11.40
C GLU A 74 -9.94 -9.60 -10.66
N GLU A 75 -8.72 -9.95 -10.26
CA GLU A 75 -8.43 -11.15 -9.48
C GLU A 75 -8.94 -11.05 -8.04
N PHE A 76 -8.89 -9.85 -7.46
CA PHE A 76 -9.23 -9.60 -6.06
C PHE A 76 -10.51 -8.77 -5.91
N LYS A 77 -11.61 -9.20 -6.54
CA LYS A 77 -12.91 -8.49 -6.54
C LYS A 77 -13.43 -8.10 -5.14
N THR A 78 -13.17 -8.91 -4.12
CA THR A 78 -13.54 -8.60 -2.74
C THR A 78 -12.89 -7.31 -2.23
N ASN A 79 -11.66 -7.01 -2.67
CA ASN A 79 -10.94 -5.80 -2.28
C ASN A 79 -11.52 -4.54 -2.96
N GLN A 80 -12.29 -4.73 -4.04
CA GLN A 80 -13.00 -3.67 -4.78
C GLN A 80 -14.45 -3.49 -4.32
N ALA A 81 -14.90 -4.23 -3.30
CA ALA A 81 -16.30 -4.24 -2.86
C ALA A 81 -16.76 -2.92 -2.19
N LEU A 82 -15.82 -2.06 -1.78
CA LEU A 82 -16.11 -0.80 -1.10
C LEU A 82 -15.87 0.38 -2.03
N SER A 83 -16.83 1.30 -2.11
CA SER A 83 -16.61 2.57 -2.78
C SER A 83 -15.65 3.45 -1.99
N LEU A 84 -14.99 4.39 -2.68
CA LEU A 84 -14.11 5.36 -2.05
C LEU A 84 -14.83 6.16 -0.95
N ASP A 85 -16.10 6.52 -1.16
CA ASP A 85 -16.92 7.25 -0.18
C ASP A 85 -17.10 6.46 1.12
N VAL A 86 -17.36 5.16 1.04
CA VAL A 86 -17.52 4.30 2.23
C VAL A 86 -16.20 4.25 3.01
N VAL A 87 -15.08 4.12 2.31
CA VAL A 87 -13.73 4.10 2.92
C VAL A 87 -13.42 5.44 3.59
N VAL A 88 -13.64 6.57 2.90
CA VAL A 88 -13.36 7.91 3.42
C VAL A 88 -14.26 8.23 4.62
N ASN A 89 -15.55 7.91 4.56
CA ASN A 89 -16.46 8.13 5.68
C ASN A 89 -16.05 7.33 6.92
N LYS A 90 -15.59 6.08 6.74
CA LYS A 90 -15.07 5.28 7.85
C LYS A 90 -13.77 5.87 8.42
N ALA A 91 -12.86 6.33 7.56
CA ALA A 91 -11.62 6.96 7.99
C ALA A 91 -11.88 8.26 8.78
N VAL A 92 -12.82 9.09 8.33
CA VAL A 92 -13.25 10.30 9.05
C VAL A 92 -13.85 9.96 10.41
N ALA A 93 -14.69 8.91 10.49
CA ALA A 93 -15.25 8.47 11.77
C ALA A 93 -14.15 8.05 12.77
N ILE A 94 -13.15 7.28 12.31
CA ILE A 94 -12.00 6.87 13.12
C ILE A 94 -11.16 8.08 13.56
N ALA A 95 -10.96 9.06 12.68
CA ALA A 95 -10.23 10.28 13.04
C ALA A 95 -10.93 11.04 14.19
N LYS A 96 -12.25 11.21 14.11
CA LYS A 96 -13.04 11.83 15.19
C LYS A 96 -12.95 11.03 16.49
N GLU A 97 -13.15 9.72 16.43
CA GLU A 97 -13.11 8.82 17.60
C GLU A 97 -11.76 8.91 18.32
N ARG A 98 -10.68 9.11 17.57
CA ARG A 98 -9.32 9.24 18.11
C ARG A 98 -8.95 10.68 18.48
N GLY A 99 -9.82 11.66 18.27
CA GLY A 99 -9.54 13.07 18.56
C GLY A 99 -8.64 13.78 17.55
N TYR A 100 -8.51 13.25 16.33
CA TYR A 100 -7.76 13.89 15.23
C TYR A 100 -8.66 14.76 14.35
N PRO A 101 -8.10 15.80 13.69
CA PRO A 101 -8.79 16.54 12.63
C PRO A 101 -9.28 15.59 11.53
N GLN A 102 -10.52 15.80 11.07
CA GLN A 102 -11.16 14.94 10.07
C GLN A 102 -10.48 15.07 8.71
N GLU A 103 -9.89 16.23 8.45
CA GLU A 103 -9.18 16.59 7.24
C GLU A 103 -7.97 15.66 7.00
N LEU A 104 -7.38 15.11 8.07
CA LEU A 104 -6.30 14.12 7.96
C LEU A 104 -6.76 12.78 7.37
N ALA A 105 -8.06 12.50 7.39
CA ALA A 105 -8.64 11.29 6.82
C ALA A 105 -9.12 11.47 5.36
N ILE A 106 -9.04 12.69 4.81
CA ILE A 106 -9.53 13.02 3.47
C ILE A 106 -8.37 12.92 2.48
N PRO A 107 -8.45 12.03 1.46
CA PRO A 107 -7.44 11.96 0.41
C PRO A 107 -7.35 13.27 -0.39
N THR A 108 -6.14 13.68 -0.77
CA THR A 108 -5.95 14.85 -1.65
C THR A 108 -6.70 14.66 -2.97
N GLY A 109 -7.46 15.67 -3.39
CA GLY A 109 -8.25 15.65 -4.63
C GLY A 109 -9.59 14.91 -4.54
N TYR A 110 -9.95 14.35 -3.37
CA TYR A 110 -11.26 13.76 -3.16
C TYR A 110 -12.33 14.86 -3.05
N GLN A 111 -13.30 14.85 -3.97
CA GLN A 111 -14.50 15.68 -3.89
C GLN A 111 -15.59 14.89 -3.19
N ARG A 112 -15.98 15.39 -2.03
CA ARG A 112 -17.06 14.80 -1.25
C ARG A 112 -18.38 15.07 -1.98
N ALA A 113 -19.15 14.03 -2.28
CA ALA A 113 -20.52 14.20 -2.72
C ALA A 113 -21.28 14.99 -1.65
N ILE A 114 -21.87 16.11 -2.05
CA ILE A 114 -22.62 17.04 -1.19
C ILE A 114 -23.97 16.42 -0.83
#